data_AF-A0ABD2IY95-F1
#
_entry.id   AF-A0ABD2IY95-F1
#
_cell.length_a   1.000
_cell.length_b   1.000
_cell.length_c   1.000
_cell.angle_alpha   90.00
_cell.angle_beta   90.00
_cell.angle_gamma   90.00
#
_symmetry.space_group_name_H-M   'P 1'
#
loop_
_entity.id
_entity.type
_entity.pdbx_description
1 polymer ?
#
loop_
_entity_poly.entity_id
_entity_poly.type
_entity_poly.pdbx_seq_one_letter_code
_entity_poly.pdbx_strand_id
1 'polypeptide(L)'
;MLARNESFLETLCNAKKANDLIRDATDDQLLCLVEICLNILKARVPLRPRHLKKLKAHAQALRHLARTRCSSSAKKVLLQHGDGLPAIVGLVASIALPLITDFIENYK
;
A
#
# COMPACT_ATOMS: atom_id res chain seq x y z
N MET A 1 8.72 2.50 10.26
CA MET A 1 7.32 2.02 10.21
C MET A 1 7.18 0.83 9.29
N LEU A 2 7.78 0.87 8.09
CA LEU A 2 7.82 -0.23 7.12
C LEU A 2 8.36 -1.56 7.68
N ALA A 3 9.54 -1.59 8.29
CA ALA A 3 10.12 -2.82 8.85
C ALA A 3 9.25 -3.48 9.95
N ARG A 4 8.48 -2.69 10.71
CA ARG A 4 7.57 -3.22 11.76
C ARG A 4 6.30 -3.84 11.19
N ASN A 5 5.97 -3.54 9.94
CA ASN A 5 4.77 -4.01 9.26
C ASN A 5 5.10 -4.97 8.11
N GLU A 6 6.34 -5.47 8.04
CA GLU A 6 6.79 -6.39 6.99
C GLU A 6 5.92 -7.64 6.91
N SER A 7 5.71 -8.34 8.03
CA SER A 7 4.88 -9.55 8.10
C SER A 7 3.43 -9.30 7.66
N PHE A 8 2.89 -8.12 8.00
CA PHE A 8 1.56 -7.70 7.55
C PHE A 8 1.53 -7.50 6.03
N LEU A 9 2.54 -6.81 5.47
CA LEU A 9 2.62 -6.54 4.04
C LEU A 9 2.83 -7.82 3.22
N GLU A 10 3.64 -8.76 3.72
CA GLU A 10 3.80 -10.10 3.11
C GLU A 10 2.49 -10.89 3.12
N THR A 11 1.78 -10.88 4.26
CA THR A 11 0.48 -11.56 4.37
C THR A 11 -0.54 -10.93 3.41
N LEU A 12 -0.56 -9.59 3.34
CA LEU A 12 -1.44 -8.83 2.45
C LEU A 12 -1.16 -9.10 0.97
N CYS A 13 0.11 -9.28 0.59
CA CYS A 13 0.52 -9.66 -0.77
C CYS A 13 -0.05 -11.00 -1.23
N ASN A 14 -0.06 -11.97 -0.32
CA ASN A 14 -0.45 -13.35 -0.62
C ASN A 14 -1.94 -13.62 -0.32
N ALA A 15 -2.65 -12.63 0.21
CA ALA A 15 -4.02 -12.77 0.63
C ALA A 15 -4.98 -12.94 -0.55
N LYS A 16 -5.69 -14.07 -0.57
CA LYS A 16 -6.85 -14.24 -1.45
C LYS A 16 -8.00 -13.30 -1.10
N LYS A 17 -8.09 -12.88 0.17
CA LYS A 17 -9.10 -11.98 0.71
C LYS A 17 -8.46 -10.77 1.40
N ALA A 18 -7.78 -9.93 0.64
CA ALA A 18 -7.09 -8.77 1.18
C ALA A 18 -8.01 -7.83 1.99
N ASN A 19 -9.29 -7.72 1.63
CA ASN A 19 -10.28 -6.93 2.35
C ASN A 19 -10.47 -7.37 3.81
N ASP A 20 -10.39 -8.67 4.10
CA ASP A 20 -10.56 -9.19 5.47
C ASP A 20 -9.35 -8.77 6.32
N LEU A 21 -8.14 -8.88 5.77
CA LEU A 21 -6.93 -8.38 6.44
C LEU A 21 -6.97 -6.86 6.68
N ILE A 22 -7.51 -6.07 5.76
CA ILE A 22 -7.69 -4.63 5.96
C ILE A 22 -8.76 -4.34 7.03
N ARG A 23 -9.78 -5.18 7.17
CA ARG A 23 -10.78 -5.05 8.25
C ARG A 23 -10.16 -5.29 9.62
N ASP A 24 -9.19 -6.20 9.72
CA ASP A 24 -8.55 -6.54 10.98
C ASP A 24 -7.24 -5.77 11.22
N ALA A 25 -6.81 -4.98 10.23
CA ALA A 25 -5.57 -4.21 10.31
C ALA A 25 -5.60 -3.18 11.43
N THR A 26 -4.47 -3.05 12.12
CA THR A 26 -4.24 -2.02 13.13
C THR A 26 -4.11 -0.63 12.50
N ASP A 27 -4.25 0.42 13.31
CA ASP A 27 -4.08 1.80 12.86
C ASP A 27 -2.69 2.03 12.23
N ASP A 28 -1.65 1.47 12.84
CA ASP A 28 -0.28 1.52 12.35
C ASP A 28 -0.13 0.84 10.98
N GLN A 29 -0.76 -0.32 10.79
CA GLN A 29 -0.74 -1.05 9.52
C GLN A 29 -1.45 -0.26 8.40
N LEU A 30 -2.58 0.35 8.72
CA LEU A 30 -3.34 1.18 7.79
C LEU A 30 -2.57 2.45 7.40
N LEU A 31 -1.97 3.13 8.36
CA LEU A 31 -1.14 4.30 8.11
C LEU A 31 0.14 3.95 7.35
N CYS A 32 0.69 2.76 7.55
CA CYS A 32 1.82 2.25 6.76
C CYS A 32 1.46 2.16 5.27
N LEU A 33 0.25 1.71 4.92
CA LEU A 33 -0.22 1.68 3.52
C LEU A 33 -0.36 3.08 2.92
N VAL A 34 -0.83 4.04 3.71
CA VAL A 34 -0.90 5.46 3.32
C VAL A 34 0.50 6.00 3.03
N GLU A 35 1.46 5.72 3.90
CA GLU A 35 2.85 6.16 3.76
C GLU A 35 3.52 5.57 2.52
N ILE A 36 3.29 4.27 2.24
CA ILE A 36 3.77 3.63 0.99
C ILE A 36 3.22 4.37 -0.23
N CYS A 37 1.91 4.64 -0.26
CA CYS A 37 1.28 5.36 -1.37
C CYS A 37 1.85 6.78 -1.53
N LEU A 38 2.10 7.48 -0.42
CA LEU A 38 2.70 8.81 -0.42
C LEU A 38 4.14 8.79 -0.99
N ASN A 39 4.94 7.80 -0.60
CA ASN A 39 6.31 7.66 -1.06
C ASN A 39 6.38 7.27 -2.55
N ILE A 40 5.47 6.42 -3.02
CA ILE A 40 5.28 6.12 -4.44
C ILE A 40 4.95 7.39 -5.24
N LEU A 41 3.99 8.20 -4.78
CA LEU A 41 3.58 9.42 -5.47
C LEU A 41 4.67 10.50 -5.48
N LYS A 42 5.50 10.54 -4.44
CA LYS A 42 6.65 11.44 -4.35
C LYS A 42 7.88 10.93 -5.12
N ALA A 43 7.77 9.79 -5.81
CA ALA A 43 8.87 9.13 -6.50
C ALA A 43 10.11 8.91 -5.61
N ARG A 44 9.90 8.74 -4.29
CA ARG A 44 10.96 8.46 -3.30
C ARG A 44 11.35 6.98 -3.28
N VAL A 45 10.88 6.25 -4.28
CA VAL A 45 10.81 4.82 -4.31
C VAL A 45 11.16 4.40 -5.74
N PRO A 46 12.21 3.59 -5.93
CA PRO A 46 12.55 3.08 -7.24
C PRO A 46 11.47 2.10 -7.70
N LEU A 47 10.74 2.45 -8.76
CA LEU A 47 9.69 1.62 -9.34
C LEU A 47 10.05 1.17 -10.74
N ARG A 48 9.94 -0.13 -10.99
CA ARG A 48 10.08 -0.68 -12.35
C ARG A 48 8.99 -0.07 -13.26
N PRO A 49 9.31 0.25 -14.54
CA PRO A 49 8.35 0.87 -15.46
C PRO A 49 7.01 0.12 -15.60
N ARG A 50 7.05 -1.22 -15.51
CA ARG A 50 5.86 -2.08 -15.54
C ARG A 50 4.92 -1.85 -14.35
N HIS A 51 5.46 -1.61 -13.16
CA HIS A 51 4.69 -1.32 -11.95
C HIS A 51 4.16 0.10 -11.99
N LEU A 52 4.97 1.05 -12.51
CA LEU A 52 4.54 2.42 -12.72
C LEU A 52 3.34 2.52 -13.68
N LYS A 53 3.32 1.75 -14.77
CA LYS A 53 2.18 1.70 -15.70
C LYS A 53 0.88 1.25 -15.01
N LYS A 54 0.96 0.22 -14.15
CA LYS A 54 -0.18 -0.25 -13.35
C LYS A 54 -0.62 0.79 -12.32
N LEU A 55 0.33 1.42 -11.60
CA LEU A 55 0.04 2.49 -10.65
C LEU A 55 -0.63 3.69 -11.32
N LYS A 56 -0.23 4.05 -12.56
CA LYS A 56 -0.87 5.13 -13.32
C LYS A 56 -2.36 4.87 -13.55
N ALA A 57 -2.75 3.62 -13.83
CA ALA A 57 -4.17 3.25 -13.97
C ALA A 57 -4.97 3.45 -12.68
N HIS A 58 -4.31 3.40 -11.52
CA HIS A 58 -4.90 3.61 -10.20
C HIS A 58 -4.46 4.92 -9.52
N ALA A 59 -3.94 5.89 -10.30
CA ALA A 59 -3.31 7.09 -9.75
C ALA A 59 -4.26 7.95 -8.91
N GLN A 60 -5.55 8.02 -9.28
CA GLN A 60 -6.53 8.77 -8.50
C GLN A 60 -6.72 8.19 -7.10
N ALA A 61 -6.93 6.89 -6.99
CA ALA A 61 -7.18 6.25 -5.72
C ALA A 61 -5.90 6.14 -4.86
N LEU A 62 -4.70 6.03 -5.47
CA LEU A 62 -3.44 6.24 -4.77
C LEU A 62 -3.34 7.65 -4.17
N ARG A 63 -3.67 8.70 -4.94
CA ARG A 63 -3.71 10.08 -4.44
C ARG A 63 -4.79 10.29 -3.39
N HIS A 64 -5.90 9.57 -3.46
CA HIS A 64 -6.95 9.63 -2.45
C HIS A 64 -6.44 9.03 -1.13
N LEU A 65 -5.91 7.80 -1.19
CA LEU A 65 -5.36 7.10 -0.03
C LEU A 65 -4.16 7.84 0.58
N ALA A 66 -3.26 8.40 -0.23
CA ALA A 66 -2.09 9.15 0.27
C ALA A 66 -2.45 10.50 0.92
N ARG A 67 -3.65 11.04 0.66
CA ARG A 67 -4.14 12.27 1.32
C ARG A 67 -4.81 12.00 2.65
N THR A 68 -5.17 10.76 2.93
CA THR A 68 -5.80 10.37 4.19
C THR A 68 -4.82 10.52 5.35
N ARG A 69 -5.26 11.17 6.43
CA ARG A 69 -4.41 11.44 7.61
C ARG A 69 -4.77 10.61 8.84
N CYS A 70 -5.86 9.85 8.80
CA CYS A 70 -6.31 9.01 9.89
C CYS A 70 -6.60 7.59 9.40
N SER A 71 -6.37 6.61 10.27
CA SER A 71 -6.54 5.18 10.00
C SER A 71 -7.99 4.84 9.64
N SER A 72 -8.98 5.44 10.30
CA SER A 72 -10.40 5.19 10.04
C SER A 72 -10.82 5.58 8.62
N SER A 73 -10.33 6.72 8.13
CA SER A 73 -10.57 7.13 6.75
C SER A 73 -9.76 6.30 5.78
N ALA A 74 -8.51 5.95 6.11
CA ALA A 74 -7.70 5.06 5.27
C ALA A 74 -8.37 3.69 5.09
N LYS A 75 -8.90 3.12 6.17
CA LYS A 75 -9.68 1.88 6.18
C LYS A 75 -10.94 2.00 5.32
N LYS A 76 -11.69 3.10 5.46
CA LYS A 76 -12.88 3.35 4.64
C LYS A 76 -12.53 3.40 3.15
N VAL A 77 -11.45 4.09 2.80
CA VAL A 77 -10.94 4.16 1.42
C VAL A 77 -10.53 2.78 0.92
N LEU A 78 -9.73 2.03 1.69
CA LEU A 78 -9.25 0.71 1.31
C LEU A 78 -10.38 -0.32 1.14
N LEU A 79 -11.47 -0.22 1.91
CA LEU A 79 -12.60 -1.13 1.88
C LEU A 79 -13.74 -0.70 0.95
N GLN A 80 -13.67 0.50 0.34
CA GLN A 80 -14.77 1.01 -0.47
C GLN A 80 -14.87 0.22 -1.78
N HIS A 81 -16.01 -0.46 -1.98
CA HIS A 81 -16.32 -1.19 -3.20
C HIS A 81 -17.00 -0.22 -4.17
N GLY A 82 -16.30 0.14 -5.26
CA GLY A 82 -16.86 1.01 -6.30
C GLY A 82 -15.86 1.41 -7.38
N ASP A 83 -14.59 1.60 -7.03
CA ASP A 83 -13.61 2.27 -7.92
C ASP A 83 -12.32 1.46 -8.19
N GLY A 84 -12.36 0.13 -8.07
CA GLY A 84 -11.18 -0.72 -8.32
C GLY A 84 -10.16 -0.75 -7.19
N LEU A 85 -10.54 -0.39 -5.97
CA LEU A 85 -9.71 -0.39 -4.76
C LEU A 85 -9.18 -1.77 -4.29
N PRO A 86 -9.85 -2.91 -4.52
CA PRO A 86 -9.25 -4.24 -4.28
C PRO A 86 -7.95 -4.44 -5.10
N ALA A 87 -7.89 -3.86 -6.30
CA ALA A 87 -6.70 -3.90 -7.14
C ALA A 87 -5.57 -3.04 -6.56
N ILE A 88 -5.89 -1.96 -5.83
CA ILE A 88 -4.89 -1.08 -5.20
C ILE A 88 -4.27 -1.76 -3.99
N VAL A 89 -5.04 -2.50 -3.21
CA VAL A 89 -4.47 -3.29 -2.11
C VAL A 89 -3.47 -4.32 -2.66
N GLY A 90 -3.87 -5.09 -3.68
CA GLY A 90 -2.95 -6.03 -4.34
C GLY A 90 -1.76 -5.36 -5.04
N LEU A 91 -1.96 -4.18 -5.63
CA LEU A 91 -0.91 -3.42 -6.31
C LEU A 91 0.09 -2.79 -5.33
N VAL A 92 -0.42 -2.14 -4.28
CA VAL A 92 0.40 -1.56 -3.22
C VAL A 92 1.15 -2.66 -2.51
N ALA A 93 0.52 -3.81 -2.23
CA ALA A 93 1.21 -4.96 -1.65
C ALA A 93 2.33 -5.47 -2.58
N SER A 94 2.02 -5.81 -3.85
CA SER A 94 3.01 -6.32 -4.81
C SER A 94 4.16 -5.36 -5.12
N ILE A 95 3.96 -4.07 -4.85
CA ILE A 95 5.00 -3.05 -4.93
C ILE A 95 5.72 -2.92 -3.60
N ALA A 96 5.03 -2.92 -2.47
CA ALA A 96 5.63 -2.78 -1.15
C ALA A 96 6.68 -3.85 -0.87
N LEU A 97 6.47 -5.10 -1.32
CA LEU A 97 7.41 -6.21 -1.07
C LEU A 97 8.84 -5.90 -1.55
N PRO A 98 9.08 -5.53 -2.84
CA PRO A 98 10.42 -5.11 -3.27
C PRO A 98 10.89 -3.81 -2.59
N LEU A 99 10.00 -2.93 -2.13
CA LEU A 99 10.44 -1.72 -1.42
C LEU A 99 10.94 -2.02 -0.02
N ILE A 100 10.33 -2.99 0.66
CA ILE A 100 10.75 -3.41 2.00
C ILE A 100 12.13 -4.04 1.88
N THR A 101 12.35 -4.94 0.92
CA THR A 101 13.68 -5.52 0.68
C THR A 101 14.70 -4.45 0.31
N ASP A 102 14.40 -3.55 -0.64
CA ASP A 102 15.34 -2.51 -1.08
C ASP A 102 15.63 -1.48 0.04
N PHE A 103 14.63 -1.16 0.87
CA PHE A 103 14.78 -0.22 1.99
C PHE A 103 15.54 -0.85 3.17
N ILE A 104 15.31 -2.13 3.46
CA ILE A 104 16.07 -2.89 4.47
C ILE A 104 17.53 -3.05 4.03
N GLU A 105 17.78 -3.34 2.74
CA GLU A 105 19.14 -3.48 2.22
C GLU A 105 19.91 -2.15 2.16
N ASN A 106 19.25 -1.03 1.85
CA ASN A 106 19.91 0.29 1.81
C ASN A 106 20.11 0.96 3.17
N TYR A 107 19.45 0.50 4.23
CA TYR A 107 19.60 1.03 5.60
C TYR A 107 20.33 0.04 6.54
N LYS A 108 20.99 -0.98 5.98
CA LYS A 108 21.89 -1.88 6.70
C LYS A 108 23.32 -1.37 6.70
#